data_AF-A0A1N7R5Q0-F1
#
_entry.id   AF-A0A1N7R5Q0-F1
#
_cell.length_a   1.000
_cell.length_b   1.000
_cell.length_c   1.000
_cell.angle_alpha   90.00
_cell.angle_beta   90.00
_cell.angle_gamma   90.00
#
_symmetry.space_group_name_H-M   'P 1'
#
loop_
_entity.id
_entity.type
_entity.pdbx_description
1 polymer ?
#
loop_
_entity_poly.entity_id
_entity_poly.type
_entity_poly.pdbx_seq_one_letter_code
_entity_poly.pdbx_strand_id
1 'polypeptide(L)'
;MASTRESSGKGLRAGNAAAVLLVAAITAAFAAMSPTPGNAAQDAKRPAGVGPADAASADSASASAAPQTSAHARADVAPPDAAAVLTAIHQVDSKGADAAEVANGSFATYWYGHAFELAGVQYYTGFVWETAERYGKPGEDDIGPTTPVNLSEATFIRDDPSSERPWKFRGMEPTIGEFGAWERAPEVDPRRKPREFRTASGKLVLAVPTESFENGITISAYTLLVFTPPEKRQDESKDKVWAYAGNVIAGEDNGPACADGDVMPCTRSEGELVFSAHGVADLPQVTVQFTGTTISGPGKTRKLGAADAVAYTYDAARKEYVAR
;
A
#
# COMPACT_ATOMS: atom_id res chain seq x y z
N MET A 1 69.38 -22.98 3.07
CA MET A 1 69.30 -21.60 3.56
C MET A 1 67.86 -21.32 3.95
N ALA A 2 67.59 -21.32 5.25
CA ALA A 2 66.30 -20.95 5.81
C ALA A 2 66.12 -19.43 5.67
N SER A 3 64.97 -18.99 5.18
CA SER A 3 64.60 -17.57 5.14
C SER A 3 63.27 -17.41 5.85
N THR A 4 63.37 -16.90 7.08
CA THR A 4 62.29 -16.35 7.89
C THR A 4 61.79 -15.05 7.26
N ARG A 5 60.46 -14.93 7.09
CA ARG A 5 59.80 -13.63 7.01
C ARG A 5 58.61 -13.58 7.96
N GLU A 6 58.68 -12.58 8.82
CA GLU A 6 57.74 -12.24 9.87
C GLU A 6 56.35 -11.89 9.32
N SER A 7 55.35 -12.38 10.04
CA SER A 7 53.95 -11.98 9.95
C SER A 7 53.73 -10.83 10.92
N SER A 8 53.27 -9.68 10.43
CA SER A 8 52.92 -8.53 11.27
C SER A 8 51.45 -8.15 11.09
N GLY A 9 50.69 -8.27 12.19
CA GLY A 9 49.69 -7.29 12.60
C GLY A 9 48.33 -7.27 11.90
N LYS A 10 47.47 -8.27 12.18
CA LYS A 10 46.01 -8.14 11.97
C LYS A 10 45.40 -7.41 13.17
N GLY A 11 45.09 -6.12 13.01
CA GLY A 11 44.29 -5.35 13.95
C GLY A 11 42.81 -5.72 13.83
N LEU A 12 42.28 -6.41 14.84
CA LEU A 12 40.85 -6.58 15.08
C LEU A 12 40.23 -5.19 15.31
N ARG A 13 39.38 -4.72 14.40
CA ARG A 13 38.41 -3.66 14.70
C ARG A 13 37.07 -4.29 15.03
N ALA A 14 36.56 -3.85 16.18
CA ALA A 14 35.36 -4.31 16.86
C ALA A 14 34.14 -4.35 15.95
N GLY A 15 33.33 -5.39 16.15
CA GLY A 15 32.12 -5.67 15.40
C GLY A 15 31.05 -4.61 15.63
N ASN A 16 30.41 -4.21 14.54
CA ASN A 16 29.10 -3.58 14.57
C ASN A 16 28.09 -4.62 15.09
N ALA A 17 27.47 -4.33 16.22
CA ALA A 17 26.30 -5.05 16.68
C ALA A 17 25.15 -4.76 15.71
N ALA A 18 24.87 -5.69 14.80
CA ALA A 18 23.63 -5.71 14.05
C ALA A 18 22.48 -5.93 15.04
N ALA A 19 21.57 -4.97 15.13
CA ALA A 19 20.30 -5.16 15.81
C ALA A 19 19.45 -6.10 14.95
N VAL A 20 19.53 -7.40 15.24
CA VAL A 20 18.63 -8.40 14.68
C VAL A 20 17.27 -8.16 15.31
N LEU A 21 16.32 -7.62 14.53
CA LEU A 21 14.91 -7.69 14.88
C LEU A 21 14.52 -9.17 14.83
N LEU A 22 14.31 -9.76 16.00
CA LEU A 22 14.02 -11.18 16.15
C LEU A 22 12.55 -11.39 15.75
N VAL A 23 12.30 -11.87 14.53
CA VAL A 23 11.01 -12.45 14.18
C VAL A 23 10.89 -13.76 14.96
N ALA A 24 10.26 -13.71 16.13
CA ALA A 24 10.02 -14.89 16.93
C ALA A 24 8.86 -15.69 16.30
N ALA A 25 9.19 -16.74 15.54
CA ALA A 25 8.22 -17.76 15.16
C ALA A 25 7.79 -18.53 16.42
N ILE A 26 6.62 -18.19 16.98
CA ILE A 26 5.99 -18.98 18.04
C ILE A 26 5.03 -19.96 17.38
N THR A 27 5.44 -21.22 17.28
CA THR A 27 4.55 -22.34 17.01
C THR A 27 3.76 -22.67 18.28
N ALA A 28 2.55 -22.12 18.40
CA ALA A 28 1.57 -22.59 19.38
C ALA A 28 0.54 -23.49 18.69
N ALA A 29 0.61 -24.79 18.97
CA ALA A 29 -0.44 -25.73 18.60
C ALA A 29 -1.64 -25.50 19.52
N PHE A 30 -2.77 -25.03 18.98
CA PHE A 30 -4.06 -25.12 19.65
C PHE A 30 -5.13 -25.65 18.70
N ALA A 31 -5.81 -26.69 19.20
CA ALA A 31 -6.85 -27.43 18.53
C ALA A 31 -8.17 -26.64 18.48
N ALA A 32 -8.85 -26.83 17.35
CA ALA A 32 -10.23 -26.54 16.97
C ALA A 32 -11.23 -26.09 18.06
N MET A 33 -11.82 -24.92 17.83
CA MET A 33 -13.25 -24.64 18.10
C MET A 33 -13.73 -23.53 17.16
N SER A 34 -14.53 -23.91 16.17
CA SER A 34 -15.11 -23.01 15.17
C SER A 34 -16.24 -22.17 15.76
N PRO A 35 -16.37 -20.87 15.43
CA PRO A 35 -17.62 -20.15 15.58
C PRO A 35 -18.38 -20.06 14.25
N THR A 36 -19.63 -20.50 14.28
CA THR A 36 -20.66 -20.28 13.25
C THR A 36 -21.05 -18.78 13.19
N PRO A 37 -21.24 -18.19 12.00
CA PRO A 37 -21.68 -16.81 11.87
C PRO A 37 -23.21 -16.70 11.96
N GLY A 38 -23.70 -15.71 12.71
CA GLY A 38 -25.12 -15.38 12.80
C GLY A 38 -25.31 -13.87 12.90
N ASN A 39 -25.55 -13.23 11.75
CA ASN A 39 -26.06 -11.86 11.65
C ASN A 39 -27.58 -11.88 11.85
N ALA A 40 -28.12 -10.99 12.69
CA ALA A 40 -29.49 -10.50 12.54
C ALA A 40 -29.65 -9.12 13.19
N ALA A 41 -30.02 -8.18 12.34
CA ALA A 41 -30.29 -6.78 12.63
C ALA A 41 -31.50 -6.58 13.55
N GLN A 42 -31.47 -5.49 14.30
CA GLN A 42 -32.58 -4.99 15.10
C GLN A 42 -33.51 -4.14 14.21
N ASP A 43 -34.77 -4.56 14.12
CA ASP A 43 -35.90 -3.76 13.63
C ASP A 43 -36.19 -2.60 14.61
N ALA A 44 -36.13 -1.36 14.12
CA ALA A 44 -36.64 -0.19 14.84
C ALA A 44 -37.78 0.48 14.05
N LYS A 45 -38.97 0.31 14.63
CA LYS A 45 -40.28 0.75 14.20
C LYS A 45 -40.44 2.28 14.27
N ARG A 46 -40.86 2.89 13.16
CA ARG A 46 -41.36 4.27 13.06
C ARG A 46 -42.77 4.38 13.69
N PRO A 47 -43.13 5.56 14.23
CA PRO A 47 -44.47 6.06 13.95
C PRO A 47 -44.48 7.52 13.48
N ALA A 48 -45.50 7.81 12.69
CA ALA A 48 -45.83 9.10 12.11
C ALA A 48 -46.58 10.01 13.10
N GLY A 49 -46.48 11.33 12.89
CA GLY A 49 -47.32 12.36 13.50
C GLY A 49 -47.44 13.55 12.55
N VAL A 50 -48.66 14.07 12.42
CA VAL A 50 -49.18 14.92 11.34
C VAL A 50 -49.42 16.35 11.84
N GLY A 51 -49.07 17.36 11.02
CA GLY A 51 -49.91 18.56 10.80
C GLY A 51 -49.44 19.94 11.32
N PRO A 52 -50.06 21.05 10.86
CA PRO A 52 -49.49 21.96 9.85
C PRO A 52 -49.55 23.48 10.20
N ALA A 53 -49.25 24.35 9.19
CA ALA A 53 -49.51 25.81 9.06
C ALA A 53 -48.45 26.76 9.67
N ASP A 54 -48.11 27.96 9.16
CA ASP A 54 -48.50 28.78 8.00
C ASP A 54 -47.52 29.99 7.88
N ALA A 55 -47.56 30.69 6.73
CA ALA A 55 -47.30 32.13 6.50
C ALA A 55 -45.86 32.70 6.35
N ALA A 56 -45.46 32.85 5.08
CA ALA A 56 -45.31 34.11 4.30
C ALA A 56 -44.50 35.34 4.78
N SER A 57 -43.87 35.97 3.77
CA SER A 57 -43.44 37.38 3.58
C SER A 57 -41.96 37.69 3.84
N ALA A 58 -41.27 38.62 3.18
CA ALA A 58 -41.24 39.17 1.82
C ALA A 58 -40.12 40.24 1.84
N ASP A 59 -39.23 40.16 0.85
CA ASP A 59 -38.55 41.24 0.13
C ASP A 59 -37.77 42.37 0.85
N SER A 60 -36.52 42.60 0.40
CA SER A 60 -35.93 43.93 0.14
C SER A 60 -34.54 43.86 -0.53
N ALA A 61 -34.55 44.10 -1.84
CA ALA A 61 -33.71 45.01 -2.62
C ALA A 61 -32.15 45.00 -2.53
N SER A 62 -31.57 44.55 -3.65
CA SER A 62 -30.59 45.24 -4.50
C SER A 62 -29.26 45.80 -3.95
N ALA A 63 -28.17 45.16 -4.37
CA ALA A 63 -26.96 45.88 -4.79
C ALA A 63 -26.35 45.19 -6.02
N SER A 64 -26.29 45.93 -7.12
CA SER A 64 -25.58 45.56 -8.35
C SER A 64 -24.08 45.54 -8.09
N ALA A 65 -23.43 44.40 -8.29
CA ALA A 65 -22.00 44.29 -8.44
C ALA A 65 -21.73 43.51 -9.74
N ALA A 66 -20.86 44.10 -10.57
CA ALA A 66 -20.39 43.62 -11.87
C ALA A 66 -20.03 42.11 -11.85
N PRO A 67 -20.04 41.42 -13.01
CA PRO A 67 -19.67 40.01 -13.08
C PRO A 67 -18.20 39.89 -12.66
N GLN A 68 -17.99 39.53 -11.40
CA GLN A 68 -16.72 38.99 -10.96
C GLN A 68 -16.58 37.71 -11.76
N THR A 69 -15.65 37.72 -12.70
CA THR A 69 -15.08 36.54 -13.34
C THR A 69 -14.77 35.59 -12.21
N SER A 70 -15.71 34.69 -11.93
CA SER A 70 -15.47 33.51 -11.15
C SER A 70 -14.41 32.77 -11.95
N ALA A 71 -13.16 32.92 -11.51
CA ALA A 71 -12.14 31.92 -11.73
C ALA A 71 -12.86 30.59 -11.48
N HIS A 72 -13.17 29.90 -12.57
CA HIS A 72 -13.91 28.67 -12.54
C HIS A 72 -13.26 27.82 -11.46
N ALA A 73 -14.01 27.57 -10.38
CA ALA A 73 -13.67 26.51 -9.45
C ALA A 73 -13.39 25.32 -10.35
N ARG A 74 -12.11 24.95 -10.43
CA ARG A 74 -11.62 23.88 -11.28
C ARG A 74 -12.35 22.66 -10.74
N ALA A 75 -13.42 22.25 -11.42
CA ALA A 75 -14.23 21.14 -10.95
C ALA A 75 -13.28 19.96 -10.72
N ASP A 76 -13.28 19.41 -9.51
CA ASP A 76 -12.52 18.22 -9.19
C ASP A 76 -13.14 17.07 -9.99
N VAL A 77 -12.62 16.89 -11.19
CA VAL A 77 -12.95 15.78 -12.06
C VAL A 77 -12.54 14.49 -11.36
N ALA A 78 -13.51 13.64 -11.05
CA ALA A 78 -13.26 12.34 -10.44
C ALA A 78 -12.37 11.47 -11.36
N PRO A 79 -11.38 10.75 -10.80
CA PRO A 79 -10.61 9.75 -11.55
C PRO A 79 -11.49 8.56 -11.98
N PRO A 80 -11.02 7.73 -12.93
CA PRO A 80 -11.64 6.44 -13.24
C PRO A 80 -11.87 5.59 -11.98
N ASP A 81 -13.06 5.01 -11.85
CA ASP A 81 -13.41 4.13 -10.74
C ASP A 81 -12.82 2.71 -10.89
N ALA A 82 -13.05 1.86 -9.88
CA ALA A 82 -12.55 0.49 -9.85
C ALA A 82 -13.02 -0.35 -11.06
N ALA A 83 -14.29 -0.20 -11.46
CA ALA A 83 -14.86 -0.92 -12.60
C ALA A 83 -14.17 -0.51 -13.91
N ALA A 84 -13.97 0.80 -14.13
CA ALA A 84 -13.25 1.30 -15.30
C ALA A 84 -11.80 0.80 -15.36
N VAL A 85 -11.12 0.69 -14.21
CA VAL A 85 -9.77 0.13 -14.11
C VAL A 85 -9.77 -1.37 -14.44
N LEU A 86 -10.69 -2.16 -13.87
CA LEU A 86 -10.82 -3.59 -14.16
C LEU A 86 -11.12 -3.84 -15.64
N THR A 87 -12.02 -3.05 -16.24
CA THR A 87 -12.30 -3.13 -17.68
C THR A 87 -11.07 -2.77 -18.51
N ALA A 88 -10.29 -1.77 -18.11
CA ALA A 88 -9.07 -1.38 -18.84
C ALA A 88 -7.99 -2.48 -18.82
N ILE A 89 -7.90 -3.27 -17.74
CA ILE A 89 -6.90 -4.32 -17.58
C ILE A 89 -7.38 -5.65 -18.17
N HIS A 90 -8.57 -6.12 -17.79
CA HIS A 90 -9.04 -7.47 -18.11
C HIS A 90 -10.13 -7.52 -19.17
N GLN A 91 -10.61 -6.37 -19.66
CA GLN A 91 -11.71 -6.27 -20.63
C GLN A 91 -13.01 -6.93 -20.14
N VAL A 92 -13.19 -7.00 -18.82
CA VAL A 92 -14.40 -7.50 -18.14
C VAL A 92 -15.28 -6.35 -17.66
N ASP A 93 -16.59 -6.56 -17.68
CA ASP A 93 -17.57 -5.68 -17.05
C ASP A 93 -17.88 -6.21 -15.64
N SER A 94 -17.33 -5.56 -14.61
CA SER A 94 -17.58 -5.90 -13.21
C SER A 94 -18.96 -5.44 -12.72
N LYS A 95 -19.77 -4.78 -13.57
CA LYS A 95 -21.09 -4.22 -13.24
C LYS A 95 -21.05 -3.27 -12.05
N GLY A 96 -19.96 -2.52 -11.92
CA GLY A 96 -19.72 -1.58 -10.82
C GLY A 96 -19.08 -2.19 -9.57
N ALA A 97 -18.81 -3.50 -9.56
CA ALA A 97 -18.05 -4.13 -8.48
C ALA A 97 -16.55 -3.80 -8.58
N ASP A 98 -15.85 -3.89 -7.45
CA ASP A 98 -14.40 -3.73 -7.32
C ASP A 98 -13.64 -5.03 -7.58
N ALA A 99 -14.34 -6.12 -7.92
CA ALA A 99 -13.73 -7.38 -8.28
C ALA A 99 -14.54 -8.13 -9.35
N ALA A 100 -13.86 -8.97 -10.13
CA ALA A 100 -14.47 -9.78 -11.17
C ALA A 100 -13.68 -11.08 -11.40
N GLU A 101 -14.39 -12.13 -11.80
CA GLU A 101 -13.75 -13.32 -12.39
C GLU A 101 -13.19 -12.94 -13.76
N VAL A 102 -11.95 -13.37 -14.04
CA VAL A 102 -11.25 -13.01 -15.28
C VAL A 102 -11.02 -14.20 -16.20
N ALA A 103 -10.01 -15.02 -15.93
CA ALA A 103 -9.65 -16.17 -16.76
C ALA A 103 -9.50 -17.42 -15.90
N ASN A 104 -10.09 -18.54 -16.34
CA ASN A 104 -9.90 -19.86 -15.74
C ASN A 104 -10.09 -19.85 -14.21
N GLY A 105 -11.17 -19.23 -13.71
CA GLY A 105 -11.46 -19.17 -12.27
C GLY A 105 -10.54 -18.26 -11.45
N SER A 106 -9.63 -17.52 -12.08
CA SER A 106 -8.89 -16.42 -11.45
C SER A 106 -9.83 -15.25 -11.14
N PHE A 107 -9.56 -14.55 -10.04
CA PHE A 107 -10.28 -13.36 -9.61
C PHE A 107 -9.34 -12.16 -9.58
N ALA A 108 -9.76 -11.08 -10.23
CA ALA A 108 -9.10 -9.78 -10.19
C ALA A 108 -9.85 -8.83 -9.27
N THR A 109 -9.14 -8.15 -8.37
CA THR A 109 -9.70 -7.24 -7.37
C THR A 109 -8.95 -5.91 -7.41
N TYR A 110 -9.69 -4.82 -7.56
CA TYR A 110 -9.16 -3.47 -7.44
C TYR A 110 -8.59 -3.26 -6.03
N TRP A 111 -7.36 -2.77 -5.99
CA TRP A 111 -6.60 -2.63 -4.76
C TRP A 111 -6.47 -1.18 -4.32
N TYR A 112 -5.97 -0.33 -5.21
CA TYR A 112 -5.61 1.03 -4.88
C TYR A 112 -5.63 1.93 -6.12
N GLY A 113 -5.90 3.23 -5.92
CA GLY A 113 -5.87 4.24 -6.98
C GLY A 113 -5.13 5.47 -6.53
N HIS A 114 -4.30 6.02 -7.40
CA HIS A 114 -3.46 7.15 -7.08
C HIS A 114 -3.46 8.20 -8.20
N ALA A 115 -3.94 9.40 -7.89
CA ALA A 115 -3.82 10.56 -8.74
C ALA A 115 -2.57 11.36 -8.35
N PHE A 116 -1.74 11.73 -9.33
CA PHE A 116 -0.49 12.44 -9.09
C PHE A 116 -0.14 13.34 -10.28
N GLU A 117 0.68 14.36 -10.01
CA GLU A 117 1.23 15.22 -11.07
C GLU A 117 2.73 14.96 -11.20
N LEU A 118 3.19 14.80 -12.45
CA LEU A 118 4.60 14.69 -12.76
C LEU A 118 4.92 15.48 -14.02
N ALA A 119 5.88 16.40 -13.92
CA ALA A 119 6.27 17.30 -15.01
C ALA A 119 5.10 18.05 -15.67
N GLY A 120 4.08 18.45 -14.90
CA GLY A 120 2.89 19.15 -15.38
C GLY A 120 1.81 18.24 -15.99
N VAL A 121 2.05 16.94 -16.09
CA VAL A 121 1.06 15.95 -16.55
C VAL A 121 0.35 15.37 -15.34
N GLN A 122 -0.98 15.37 -15.40
CA GLN A 122 -1.87 14.81 -14.37
C GLN A 122 -2.17 13.36 -14.71
N TYR A 123 -1.69 12.44 -13.88
CA TYR A 123 -1.87 11.02 -14.02
C TYR A 123 -2.88 10.50 -13.00
N TYR A 124 -3.52 9.39 -13.36
CA TYR A 124 -4.18 8.51 -12.42
C TYR A 124 -3.77 7.08 -12.76
N THR A 125 -3.36 6.31 -11.76
CA THR A 125 -3.12 4.88 -11.91
C THR A 125 -4.01 4.12 -10.94
N GLY A 126 -4.75 3.15 -11.47
CA GLY A 126 -5.44 2.13 -10.70
C GLY A 126 -4.63 0.83 -10.70
N PHE A 127 -4.56 0.19 -9.54
CA PHE A 127 -3.86 -1.07 -9.31
C PHE A 127 -4.87 -2.17 -8.99
N VAL A 128 -4.66 -3.34 -9.58
CA VAL A 128 -5.50 -4.52 -9.41
C VAL A 128 -4.62 -5.69 -9.03
N TRP A 129 -5.03 -6.48 -8.06
CA TRP A 129 -4.38 -7.74 -7.76
C TRP A 129 -5.19 -8.92 -8.30
N GLU A 130 -4.49 -9.97 -8.70
CA GLU A 130 -5.08 -11.14 -9.35
C GLU A 130 -4.55 -12.45 -8.73
N THR A 131 -5.46 -13.38 -8.44
CA THR A 131 -5.11 -14.74 -8.01
C THR A 131 -4.48 -15.56 -9.16
N ALA A 132 -3.92 -16.73 -8.87
CA ALA A 132 -3.52 -17.64 -9.93
C ALA A 132 -4.75 -18.21 -10.68
N GLU A 133 -4.57 -18.51 -11.96
CA GLU A 133 -5.55 -19.27 -12.74
C GLU A 133 -5.71 -20.70 -12.20
N ARG A 134 -6.95 -21.19 -12.23
CA ARG A 134 -7.35 -22.50 -11.70
C ARG A 134 -7.66 -23.46 -12.84
N TYR A 135 -6.88 -24.54 -12.92
CA TYR A 135 -7.05 -25.58 -13.93
C TYR A 135 -7.50 -26.93 -13.35
N GLY A 136 -7.44 -27.08 -12.01
CA GLY A 136 -7.88 -28.27 -11.27
C GLY A 136 -9.37 -28.24 -10.92
N LYS A 137 -9.85 -29.23 -10.15
CA LYS A 137 -11.19 -29.15 -9.59
C LYS A 137 -11.22 -28.13 -8.45
N PRO A 138 -12.38 -27.47 -8.20
CA PRO A 138 -12.52 -26.57 -7.06
C PRO A 138 -12.09 -27.24 -5.75
N GLY A 139 -11.15 -26.61 -5.03
CA GLY A 139 -10.63 -27.10 -3.76
C GLY A 139 -9.44 -28.06 -3.85
N GLU A 140 -8.90 -28.32 -5.04
CA GLU A 140 -7.63 -29.05 -5.22
C GLU A 140 -6.40 -28.11 -5.19
N ASP A 141 -6.61 -26.80 -5.11
CA ASP A 141 -5.56 -25.80 -5.04
C ASP A 141 -5.01 -25.64 -3.61
N ASP A 142 -3.76 -26.04 -3.41
CA ASP A 142 -3.04 -25.81 -2.15
C ASP A 142 -2.42 -24.40 -2.14
N ILE A 143 -3.05 -23.45 -1.44
CA ILE A 143 -2.53 -22.09 -1.26
C ILE A 143 -1.55 -22.09 -0.07
N GLY A 144 -0.28 -21.84 -0.36
CA GLY A 144 0.77 -21.75 0.65
C GLY A 144 0.80 -20.39 1.37
N PRO A 145 1.42 -20.32 2.55
CA PRO A 145 1.54 -19.08 3.32
C PRO A 145 2.33 -17.98 2.60
N THR A 146 3.20 -18.35 1.67
CA THR A 146 4.04 -17.42 0.90
C THR A 146 3.55 -17.22 -0.53
N THR A 147 2.42 -17.82 -0.91
CA THR A 147 1.84 -17.66 -2.25
C THR A 147 1.40 -16.21 -2.42
N PRO A 148 1.99 -15.45 -3.36
CA PRO A 148 1.62 -14.06 -3.59
C PRO A 148 0.43 -13.98 -4.57
N VAL A 149 -0.01 -12.76 -4.85
CA VAL A 149 -0.89 -12.41 -5.96
C VAL A 149 -0.13 -11.58 -6.98
N ASN A 150 -0.53 -11.68 -8.25
CA ASN A 150 -0.01 -10.80 -9.29
C ASN A 150 -0.58 -9.39 -9.09
N LEU A 151 0.24 -8.37 -9.31
CA LEU A 151 -0.18 -6.97 -9.29
C LEU A 151 -0.11 -6.39 -10.70
N SER A 152 -1.19 -5.80 -11.16
CA SER A 152 -1.34 -5.16 -12.47
C SER A 152 -1.74 -3.70 -12.31
N GLU A 153 -1.62 -2.92 -13.38
CA GLU A 153 -1.96 -1.49 -13.38
C GLU A 153 -2.65 -1.05 -14.66
N ALA A 154 -3.48 -0.01 -14.55
CA ALA A 154 -3.91 0.82 -15.67
C ALA A 154 -3.69 2.29 -15.35
N THR A 155 -3.01 2.99 -16.26
CA THR A 155 -2.67 4.40 -16.14
C THR A 155 -3.46 5.24 -17.14
N PHE A 156 -3.91 6.40 -16.66
CA PHE A 156 -4.70 7.38 -17.37
C PHE A 156 -4.05 8.76 -17.25
N ILE A 157 -4.25 9.61 -18.25
CA ILE A 157 -3.79 11.00 -18.26
C ILE A 157 -5.02 11.91 -18.33
N ARG A 158 -5.04 12.97 -17.52
CA ARG A 158 -6.05 14.02 -17.64
C ARG A 158 -5.67 14.96 -18.77
N ASP A 159 -6.47 14.97 -19.83
CA ASP A 159 -6.18 15.74 -21.04
C ASP A 159 -6.94 17.07 -21.05
N ASP A 160 -8.27 17.02 -21.19
CA ASP A 160 -9.14 18.20 -21.17
C ASP A 160 -10.13 18.11 -20.00
N PRO A 161 -9.96 18.92 -18.93
CA PRO A 161 -10.89 18.95 -17.80
C PRO A 161 -12.31 19.37 -18.15
N SER A 162 -12.54 19.98 -19.32
CA SER A 162 -13.87 20.40 -19.80
C SER A 162 -14.58 19.34 -20.65
N SER A 163 -13.89 18.25 -21.00
CA SER A 163 -14.45 17.10 -21.71
C SER A 163 -15.39 16.29 -20.80
N GLU A 164 -16.40 15.65 -21.40
CA GLU A 164 -17.23 14.64 -20.73
C GLU A 164 -16.41 13.42 -20.28
N ARG A 165 -15.27 13.16 -20.94
CA ARG A 165 -14.31 12.11 -20.59
C ARG A 165 -12.92 12.74 -20.45
N PRO A 166 -12.65 13.38 -19.31
CA PRO A 166 -11.44 14.15 -19.09
C PRO A 166 -10.20 13.28 -18.86
N TRP A 167 -10.38 12.01 -18.46
CA TRP A 167 -9.33 11.02 -18.32
C TRP A 167 -9.24 10.14 -19.57
N LYS A 168 -8.07 10.12 -20.19
CA LYS A 168 -7.76 9.25 -21.33
C LYS A 168 -6.90 8.09 -20.87
N PHE A 169 -7.29 6.88 -21.26
CA PHE A 169 -6.45 5.70 -21.05
C PHE A 169 -5.11 5.87 -21.76
N ARG A 170 -4.02 5.71 -21.01
CA ARG A 170 -2.66 5.80 -21.53
C ARG A 170 -2.09 4.42 -21.83
N GLY A 171 -2.36 3.45 -20.96
CA GLY A 171 -1.81 2.10 -21.09
C GLY A 171 -2.05 1.29 -19.82
N MET A 172 -1.78 -0.01 -19.91
CA MET A 172 -1.87 -0.95 -18.81
C MET A 172 -0.67 -1.91 -18.86
N GLU A 173 -0.36 -2.49 -17.71
CA GLU A 173 0.61 -3.58 -17.62
C GLU A 173 -0.03 -4.74 -16.85
N PRO A 174 -0.14 -5.95 -17.44
CA PRO A 174 -0.81 -7.08 -16.81
C PRO A 174 -0.01 -7.65 -15.62
N THR A 175 1.27 -7.26 -15.50
CA THR A 175 2.08 -7.54 -14.33
C THR A 175 3.12 -6.45 -14.15
N ILE A 176 3.16 -5.90 -12.93
CA ILE A 176 4.17 -4.97 -12.41
C ILE A 176 4.94 -5.55 -11.23
N GLY A 177 4.61 -6.78 -10.82
CA GLY A 177 5.24 -7.55 -9.75
C GLY A 177 4.24 -8.47 -9.06
N GLU A 178 4.72 -9.20 -8.06
CA GLU A 178 3.91 -10.07 -7.21
C GLU A 178 4.08 -9.65 -5.76
N PHE A 179 3.01 -9.70 -4.98
CA PHE A 179 3.02 -9.23 -3.59
C PHE A 179 1.94 -9.92 -2.75
N GLY A 180 2.01 -9.69 -1.44
CA GLY A 180 1.08 -10.31 -0.49
C GLY A 180 1.46 -11.74 -0.13
N ALA A 181 0.52 -12.42 0.49
CA ALA A 181 0.66 -13.74 1.09
C ALA A 181 -0.70 -14.42 1.11
N TRP A 182 -0.74 -15.75 1.25
CA TRP A 182 -1.99 -16.52 1.24
C TRP A 182 -2.88 -16.25 0.02
N GLU A 183 -2.25 -15.95 -1.12
CA GLU A 183 -2.92 -15.50 -2.34
C GLU A 183 -3.88 -14.32 -2.12
N ARG A 184 -3.46 -13.38 -1.29
CA ARG A 184 -4.16 -12.11 -1.07
C ARG A 184 -3.18 -10.95 -1.05
N ALA A 185 -3.61 -9.82 -1.59
CA ALA A 185 -2.91 -8.56 -1.39
C ALA A 185 -3.00 -8.12 0.08
N PRO A 186 -1.99 -7.38 0.59
CA PRO A 186 -2.13 -6.69 1.86
C PRO A 186 -3.25 -5.64 1.77
N GLU A 187 -3.97 -5.44 2.87
CA GLU A 187 -5.08 -4.48 2.92
C GLU A 187 -4.54 -3.05 2.91
N VAL A 188 -5.17 -2.14 2.18
CA VAL A 188 -4.80 -0.72 2.22
C VAL A 188 -5.26 -0.14 3.55
N ASP A 189 -4.38 0.56 4.26
CA ASP A 189 -4.73 1.24 5.51
C ASP A 189 -5.18 2.68 5.23
N PRO A 190 -6.49 2.97 5.29
CA PRO A 190 -7.02 4.29 4.95
C PRO A 190 -6.71 5.35 6.02
N ARG A 191 -6.23 4.95 7.20
CA ARG A 191 -5.94 5.86 8.31
C ARG A 191 -4.63 6.61 8.09
N ARG A 192 -3.71 6.02 7.32
CA ARG A 192 -2.44 6.63 6.93
C ARG A 192 -2.53 7.18 5.52
N LYS A 193 -1.84 8.28 5.27
CA LYS A 193 -1.75 8.86 3.92
C LYS A 193 -0.61 8.21 3.15
N PRO A 194 -0.79 7.95 1.84
CA PRO A 194 0.33 7.58 0.97
C PRO A 194 1.45 8.63 1.05
N ARG A 195 2.68 8.19 0.82
CA ARG A 195 3.85 9.07 0.70
C ARG A 195 4.40 9.00 -0.71
N GLU A 196 4.87 10.14 -1.19
CA GLU A 196 5.45 10.26 -2.52
C GLU A 196 6.87 10.82 -2.43
N PHE A 197 7.73 10.41 -3.37
CA PHE A 197 9.03 11.04 -3.59
C PHE A 197 9.32 11.14 -5.08
N ARG A 198 9.68 12.34 -5.55
CA ARG A 198 10.00 12.61 -6.95
C ARG A 198 11.53 12.58 -7.07
N THR A 199 12.05 11.70 -7.91
CA THR A 199 13.51 11.53 -8.04
C THR A 199 14.12 12.60 -8.92
N ALA A 200 15.46 12.73 -8.89
CA ALA A 200 16.17 13.66 -9.77
C ALA A 200 16.04 13.28 -11.25
N SER A 201 15.95 11.98 -11.58
CA SER A 201 15.61 11.54 -12.95
C SER A 201 14.14 11.80 -13.30
N GLY A 202 13.33 12.25 -12.34
CA GLY A 202 11.90 12.51 -12.47
C GLY A 202 11.07 11.24 -12.62
N LYS A 203 11.41 10.20 -11.86
CA LYS A 203 10.51 9.10 -11.47
C LYS A 203 9.68 9.52 -10.27
N LEU A 204 8.64 8.75 -9.97
CA LEU A 204 7.89 8.85 -8.72
C LEU A 204 8.06 7.54 -7.94
N VAL A 205 8.36 7.64 -6.66
CA VAL A 205 8.23 6.53 -5.70
C VAL A 205 6.99 6.79 -4.86
N LEU A 206 6.07 5.84 -4.86
CA LEU A 206 4.84 5.86 -4.09
C LEU A 206 4.93 4.80 -2.98
N ALA A 207 4.62 5.20 -1.75
CA ALA A 207 4.46 4.30 -0.62
C ALA A 207 2.99 4.27 -0.22
N VAL A 208 2.32 3.15 -0.49
CA VAL A 208 0.91 2.91 -0.12
C VAL A 208 0.89 2.27 1.27
N PRO A 209 0.27 2.89 2.29
CA PRO A 209 0.19 2.30 3.61
C PRO A 209 -0.70 1.05 3.57
N THR A 210 -0.21 -0.01 4.17
CA THR A 210 -0.89 -1.31 4.19
C THR A 210 -0.91 -1.93 5.57
N GLU A 211 -1.81 -2.87 5.76
CA GLU A 211 -1.90 -3.73 6.93
C GLU A 211 -2.12 -5.18 6.54
N SER A 212 -1.61 -6.08 7.36
CA SER A 212 -1.95 -7.50 7.36
C SER A 212 -2.12 -7.98 8.79
N PHE A 213 -2.74 -9.14 8.96
CA PHE A 213 -2.89 -9.80 10.25
C PHE A 213 -2.40 -11.23 10.15
N GLU A 214 -1.40 -11.56 10.95
CA GLU A 214 -0.78 -12.88 10.96
C GLU A 214 -0.50 -13.31 12.39
N ASN A 215 -0.93 -14.51 12.75
CA ASN A 215 -0.63 -15.14 14.04
C ASN A 215 -0.93 -14.26 15.28
N GLY A 216 -2.01 -13.47 15.24
CA GLY A 216 -2.39 -12.61 16.36
C GLY A 216 -1.69 -11.25 16.39
N ILE A 217 -0.90 -10.93 15.37
CA ILE A 217 -0.19 -9.66 15.23
C ILE A 217 -0.73 -8.92 14.01
N THR A 218 -1.17 -7.68 14.21
CA THR A 218 -1.39 -6.75 13.11
C THR A 218 -0.05 -6.15 12.70
N ILE A 219 0.31 -6.28 11.44
CA ILE A 219 1.54 -5.75 10.87
C ILE A 219 1.17 -4.56 10.01
N SER A 220 1.63 -3.37 10.39
CA SER A 220 1.52 -2.18 9.56
C SER A 220 2.74 -2.07 8.66
N ALA A 221 2.55 -1.77 7.37
CA ALA A 221 3.62 -1.64 6.39
C ALA A 221 3.36 -0.49 5.42
N TYR A 222 4.28 -0.29 4.48
CA TYR A 222 4.03 0.40 3.22
C TYR A 222 4.46 -0.49 2.05
N THR A 223 3.60 -0.63 1.05
CA THR A 223 3.94 -1.18 -0.26
C THR A 223 4.54 -0.10 -1.13
N LEU A 224 5.75 -0.34 -1.65
CA LEU A 224 6.48 0.61 -2.48
C LEU A 224 6.29 0.30 -3.96
N LEU A 225 5.97 1.34 -4.73
CA LEU A 225 5.77 1.30 -6.16
C LEU A 225 6.62 2.39 -6.81
N VAL A 226 7.23 2.09 -7.96
CA VAL A 226 8.05 3.05 -8.72
C VAL A 226 7.41 3.29 -10.08
N PHE A 227 7.03 4.54 -10.32
CA PHE A 227 6.62 5.01 -11.63
C PHE A 227 7.81 5.56 -12.41
N THR A 228 8.07 4.98 -13.58
CA THR A 228 9.00 5.50 -14.57
C THR A 228 8.20 6.06 -15.76
N PRO A 229 8.26 7.37 -16.02
CA PRO A 229 7.57 7.96 -17.16
C PRO A 229 7.94 7.25 -18.46
N PRO A 230 7.00 7.03 -19.39
CA PRO A 230 7.23 6.27 -20.60
C PRO A 230 8.44 6.78 -21.41
N GLU A 231 8.58 8.08 -21.53
CA GLU A 231 9.66 8.76 -22.25
C GLU A 231 11.05 8.61 -21.61
N LYS A 232 11.11 8.10 -20.37
CA LYS A 232 12.34 7.87 -19.62
C LYS A 232 12.71 6.40 -19.51
N ARG A 233 11.92 5.50 -20.10
CA ARG A 233 12.25 4.08 -20.21
C ARG A 233 13.36 3.88 -21.23
N GLN A 234 14.31 3.01 -20.91
CA GLN A 234 15.44 2.71 -21.81
C GLN A 234 15.04 1.69 -22.86
N ASP A 235 14.21 0.72 -22.47
CA ASP A 235 13.66 -0.30 -23.34
C ASP A 235 12.16 -0.47 -23.06
N GLU A 236 11.31 0.05 -23.94
CA GLU A 236 9.87 0.00 -23.76
C GLU A 236 9.27 -1.41 -23.71
N SER A 237 10.00 -2.41 -24.21
CA SER A 237 9.58 -3.81 -24.21
C SER A 237 9.95 -4.55 -22.92
N LYS A 238 10.85 -4.00 -22.11
CA LYS A 238 11.36 -4.62 -20.88
C LYS A 238 11.11 -3.80 -19.63
N ASP A 239 11.17 -2.48 -19.76
CA ASP A 239 11.00 -1.55 -18.65
C ASP A 239 9.53 -1.30 -18.42
N LYS A 240 9.11 -1.48 -17.18
CA LYS A 240 7.75 -1.24 -16.75
C LYS A 240 7.51 0.24 -16.48
N VAL A 241 6.30 0.71 -16.71
CA VAL A 241 5.87 2.06 -16.30
C VAL A 241 5.66 2.11 -14.81
N TRP A 242 5.05 1.07 -14.24
CA TRP A 242 5.06 0.85 -12.80
C TRP A 242 5.81 -0.42 -12.45
N ALA A 243 6.56 -0.40 -11.36
CA ALA A 243 7.18 -1.59 -10.80
C ALA A 243 6.91 -1.67 -9.30
N TYR A 244 6.51 -2.84 -8.84
CA TYR A 244 6.53 -3.17 -7.41
C TYR A 244 7.98 -3.21 -6.93
N ALA A 245 8.23 -2.55 -5.81
CA ALA A 245 9.56 -2.35 -5.24
C ALA A 245 9.66 -2.87 -3.80
N GLY A 246 8.81 -3.82 -3.42
CA GLY A 246 8.83 -4.44 -2.11
C GLY A 246 7.96 -3.75 -1.06
N ASN A 247 8.00 -4.29 0.15
CA ASN A 247 7.30 -3.77 1.32
C ASN A 247 8.29 -3.30 2.38
N VAL A 248 7.94 -2.26 3.12
CA VAL A 248 8.69 -1.80 4.30
C VAL A 248 7.80 -1.86 5.53
N ILE A 249 8.26 -2.56 6.58
CA ILE A 249 7.51 -2.70 7.83
C ILE A 249 7.49 -1.35 8.55
N ALA A 250 6.32 -0.99 9.06
CA ALA A 250 6.02 0.28 9.69
C ALA A 250 5.21 0.14 10.97
N GLY A 251 5.17 -1.04 11.57
CA GLY A 251 4.56 -1.24 12.87
C GLY A 251 4.13 -2.67 13.10
N GLU A 252 3.95 -2.99 14.37
CA GLU A 252 3.41 -4.25 14.85
C GLU A 252 2.53 -3.97 16.06
N ASP A 253 1.38 -4.61 16.14
CA ASP A 253 0.47 -4.58 17.28
C ASP A 253 0.06 -6.00 17.65
N ASN A 254 0.47 -6.47 18.83
CA ASN A 254 0.11 -7.78 19.35
C ASN A 254 -1.09 -7.73 20.31
N GLY A 255 -1.78 -6.59 20.41
CA GLY A 255 -2.99 -6.39 21.20
C GLY A 255 -4.01 -7.54 21.08
N PRO A 256 -4.31 -8.04 19.87
CA PRO A 256 -5.23 -9.17 19.69
C PRO A 256 -4.79 -10.48 20.36
N ALA A 257 -3.50 -10.69 20.60
CA ALA A 257 -2.94 -11.92 21.15
C ALA A 257 -2.46 -11.81 22.61
N CYS A 258 -2.17 -10.61 23.09
CA CYS A 258 -1.54 -10.42 24.40
C CYS A 258 -2.46 -10.68 25.59
N ALA A 259 -3.79 -10.69 25.38
CA ALA A 259 -4.83 -10.86 26.40
C ALA A 259 -4.63 -9.91 27.60
N ASP A 260 -4.57 -8.60 27.32
CA ASP A 260 -4.33 -7.54 28.31
C ASP A 260 -3.03 -7.71 29.15
N GLY A 261 -2.10 -8.55 28.68
CA GLY A 261 -0.83 -8.84 29.35
C GLY A 261 -0.75 -10.24 29.96
N ASP A 262 -1.86 -10.99 30.00
CA ASP A 262 -1.93 -12.29 30.67
C ASP A 262 -1.12 -13.39 29.95
N VAL A 263 -1.03 -13.31 28.62
CA VAL A 263 -0.27 -14.27 27.80
C VAL A 263 1.15 -13.77 27.54
N MET A 264 1.27 -12.50 27.17
CA MET A 264 2.53 -11.81 26.91
C MET A 264 2.34 -10.31 27.06
N PRO A 265 3.41 -9.51 27.23
CA PRO A 265 3.27 -8.07 27.26
C PRO A 265 2.63 -7.53 25.99
N CYS A 266 1.60 -6.69 26.14
CA CYS A 266 1.03 -5.94 25.03
C CYS A 266 2.01 -4.86 24.56
N THR A 267 2.30 -4.86 23.27
CA THR A 267 3.18 -3.91 22.60
C THR A 267 2.55 -3.45 21.31
N ARG A 268 2.71 -2.16 21.04
CA ARG A 268 2.27 -1.53 19.81
C ARG A 268 3.34 -0.57 19.34
N SER A 269 3.74 -0.72 18.09
CA SER A 269 4.69 0.16 17.42
C SER A 269 4.07 0.75 16.17
N GLU A 270 4.37 2.02 15.93
CA GLU A 270 3.91 2.74 14.74
C GLU A 270 5.10 3.48 14.13
N GLY A 271 5.22 3.35 12.81
CA GLY A 271 6.34 3.82 12.01
C GLY A 271 5.91 4.90 11.02
N GLU A 272 6.60 6.03 11.05
CA GLU A 272 6.49 7.03 10.00
C GLU A 272 7.55 6.82 8.92
N LEU A 273 7.12 6.72 7.67
CA LEU A 273 8.00 6.62 6.51
C LEU A 273 8.47 8.01 6.05
N VAL A 274 9.79 8.15 5.92
CA VAL A 274 10.46 9.32 5.38
C VAL A 274 11.32 8.91 4.18
N PHE A 275 11.18 9.64 3.08
CA PHE A 275 12.09 9.53 1.95
C PHE A 275 13.22 10.55 2.05
N SER A 276 14.43 10.15 1.70
CA SER A 276 15.58 11.04 1.59
C SER A 276 16.43 10.68 0.37
N ALA A 277 17.09 11.67 -0.24
CA ALA A 277 18.06 11.40 -1.30
C ALA A 277 19.17 10.45 -0.79
N HIS A 278 19.64 9.54 -1.65
CA HIS A 278 20.60 8.50 -1.28
C HIS A 278 21.88 8.60 -2.13
N GLY A 279 22.76 9.53 -1.74
CA GLY A 279 24.01 9.77 -2.46
C GLY A 279 23.76 10.09 -3.93
N VAL A 280 24.38 9.31 -4.82
CA VAL A 280 24.21 9.42 -6.29
C VAL A 280 23.14 8.47 -6.85
N ALA A 281 22.50 7.66 -6.00
CA ALA A 281 21.43 6.77 -6.45
C ALA A 281 20.18 7.59 -6.81
N ASP A 282 19.52 7.19 -7.89
CA ASP A 282 18.30 7.87 -8.35
C ASP A 282 17.10 7.60 -7.43
N LEU A 283 16.95 6.35 -6.97
CA LEU A 283 15.91 6.00 -6.01
C LEU A 283 16.30 6.43 -4.59
N PRO A 284 15.35 6.96 -3.79
CA PRO A 284 15.62 7.46 -2.45
C PRO A 284 16.04 6.35 -1.50
N GLN A 285 16.62 6.74 -0.37
CA GLN A 285 16.62 5.93 0.84
C GLN A 285 15.25 6.10 1.49
N VAL A 286 14.71 4.99 2.00
CA VAL A 286 13.51 4.99 2.83
C VAL A 286 13.95 4.82 4.27
N THR A 287 13.38 5.58 5.19
CA THR A 287 13.62 5.42 6.63
C THR A 287 12.31 5.38 7.36
N VAL A 288 12.11 4.35 8.17
CA VAL A 288 10.94 4.21 9.03
C VAL A 288 11.33 4.57 10.45
N GLN A 289 10.71 5.62 10.99
CA GLN A 289 10.95 6.09 12.35
C GLN A 289 9.85 5.56 13.26
N PHE A 290 10.24 4.70 14.20
CA PHE A 290 9.30 4.03 15.08
C PHE A 290 9.04 4.79 16.38
N THR A 291 7.79 4.71 16.83
CA THR A 291 7.32 5.15 18.13
C THR A 291 6.53 4.01 18.79
N GLY A 292 6.23 4.15 20.09
CA GLY A 292 5.49 3.14 20.84
C GLY A 292 6.39 2.21 21.66
N THR A 293 6.01 0.94 21.75
CA THR A 293 6.70 -0.07 22.56
C THR A 293 7.00 -1.33 21.77
N THR A 294 8.05 -2.04 22.18
CA THR A 294 8.41 -3.36 21.64
C THR A 294 8.85 -4.29 22.76
N ILE A 295 8.90 -5.59 22.48
CA ILE A 295 9.40 -6.62 23.41
C ILE A 295 10.93 -6.50 23.48
N SER A 296 11.46 -6.39 24.69
CA SER A 296 12.91 -6.30 24.96
C SER A 296 13.50 -7.57 25.57
N GLY A 297 12.64 -8.54 25.89
CA GLY A 297 12.99 -9.83 26.48
C GLY A 297 11.76 -10.48 27.11
N PRO A 298 11.89 -11.67 27.72
CA PRO A 298 10.78 -12.39 28.33
C PRO A 298 10.04 -11.52 29.36
N GLY A 299 8.74 -11.30 29.13
CA GLY A 299 7.88 -10.50 30.02
C GLY A 299 8.24 -9.01 30.10
N LYS A 300 9.13 -8.49 29.26
CA LYS A 300 9.63 -7.11 29.34
C LYS A 300 9.42 -6.34 28.05
N THR A 301 8.97 -5.10 28.18
CA THR A 301 8.86 -4.15 27.08
C THR A 301 9.87 -3.01 27.23
N ARG A 302 10.17 -2.36 26.11
CA ARG A 302 10.90 -1.08 26.09
C ARG A 302 10.19 -0.11 25.17
N LYS A 303 10.41 1.19 25.40
CA LYS A 303 10.00 2.24 24.46
C LYS A 303 10.91 2.23 23.23
N LEU A 304 10.31 2.48 22.08
CA LEU A 304 11.02 2.74 20.83
C LEU A 304 11.44 4.21 20.78
N GLY A 305 12.60 4.47 20.18
CA GLY A 305 13.12 5.82 19.98
C GLY A 305 13.94 5.93 18.70
N ALA A 306 14.65 7.05 18.52
CA ALA A 306 15.36 7.36 17.28
C ALA A 306 16.40 6.30 16.85
N ALA A 307 16.99 5.57 17.81
CA ALA A 307 17.94 4.49 17.54
C ALA A 307 17.29 3.23 16.92
N ASP A 308 15.96 3.13 16.98
CA ASP A 308 15.19 2.02 16.41
C ASP A 308 14.74 2.29 14.97
N ALA A 309 15.09 3.44 14.40
CA ALA A 309 14.76 3.73 13.01
C ALA A 309 15.45 2.73 12.06
N VAL A 310 14.70 2.23 11.08
CA VAL A 310 15.21 1.27 10.09
C VAL A 310 15.35 1.98 8.75
N ALA A 311 16.54 1.88 8.16
CA ALA A 311 16.82 2.39 6.82
C ALA A 311 16.72 1.28 5.78
N TYR A 312 16.10 1.58 4.65
CA TYR A 312 15.98 0.70 3.50
C TYR A 312 16.55 1.38 2.26
N THR A 313 17.21 0.59 1.42
CA THR A 313 17.70 1.07 0.12
C THR A 313 17.28 0.11 -0.96
N TYR A 314 17.01 0.63 -2.16
CA TYR A 314 16.70 -0.20 -3.31
C TYR A 314 17.90 -1.08 -3.73
N ASP A 315 17.68 -2.39 -3.81
CA ASP A 315 18.59 -3.37 -4.37
C ASP A 315 18.18 -3.65 -5.83
N ALA A 316 19.03 -3.25 -6.78
CA ALA A 316 18.73 -3.40 -8.20
C ALA A 316 18.72 -4.86 -8.69
N ALA A 317 19.43 -5.77 -8.01
CA ALA A 317 19.44 -7.18 -8.36
C ALA A 317 18.16 -7.88 -7.91
N ARG A 318 17.67 -7.52 -6.72
CA ARG A 318 16.39 -8.02 -6.18
C ARG A 318 15.16 -7.25 -6.67
N LYS A 319 15.38 -6.05 -7.20
CA LYS A 319 14.34 -5.10 -7.62
C LYS A 319 13.39 -4.69 -6.49
N GLU A 320 13.91 -4.57 -5.27
CA GLU A 320 13.13 -4.25 -4.08
C GLU A 320 13.93 -3.40 -3.09
N TYR A 321 13.23 -2.73 -2.17
CA TYR A 321 13.85 -2.08 -1.02
C TYR A 321 14.19 -3.12 0.05
N VAL A 322 15.45 -3.14 0.47
CA VAL A 322 15.95 -4.03 1.53
C VAL A 322 16.47 -3.23 2.72
N ALA A 323 16.21 -3.75 3.92
CA ALA A 323 16.73 -3.16 5.16
C ALA A 323 18.27 -3.21 5.18
N ARG A 324 18.89 -2.20 5.79
CA ARG A 324 20.35 -2.06 5.95
C ARG A 324 20.84 -2.46 7.33
#